data_AF-A0A8X6HME2-F1
#
_entry.id   AF-A0A8X6HME2-F1
#
_cell.length_a   1.000
_cell.length_b   1.000
_cell.length_c   1.000
_cell.angle_alpha   90.00
_cell.angle_beta   90.00
_cell.angle_gamma   90.00
#
_symmetry.space_group_name_H-M   'P 1'
#
loop_
_entity.id
_entity.type
_entity.pdbx_description
1 polymer ?
#
loop_
_entity_poly.entity_id
_entity_poly.type
_entity_poly.pdbx_seq_one_letter_code
_entity_poly.pdbx_strand_id
1 'polypeptide(L)'
;MSPLPTTLTEFFTLCRNNTFARTLLYSEVPTYFTWNTSTRKFQPRKQGRAVQGHLNLYTTDALGRLYTVHPNNAECFYHKIIINPGSGPTSFQELKTVNGHVCATFCEACQK
;
A
#
# COMPACT_ATOMS: atom_id res chain seq x y z
N MET A 1 11.98 16.89 -14.34
CA MET A 1 10.89 15.96 -14.69
C MET A 1 10.54 15.19 -13.42
N SER A 2 9.28 15.22 -12.99
CA SER A 2 8.86 14.40 -11.85
C SER A 2 8.92 12.91 -12.24
N PRO A 3 9.40 12.02 -11.37
CA PRO A 3 9.43 10.59 -11.67
C PRO A 3 8.02 10.07 -11.95
N LEU A 4 7.91 9.09 -12.85
CA LEU A 4 6.61 8.50 -13.17
C LEU A 4 6.02 7.79 -11.96
N PRO A 5 4.68 7.80 -11.77
CA PRO A 5 4.04 7.14 -10.65
C PRO A 5 4.34 5.64 -10.65
N THR A 6 4.87 5.16 -9.53
CA THR A 6 5.01 3.74 -9.20
C THR A 6 3.77 3.25 -8.46
N THR A 7 3.58 1.94 -8.39
CA THR A 7 2.47 1.34 -7.62
C THR A 7 2.50 1.76 -6.15
N LEU A 8 3.68 1.97 -5.56
CA LEU A 8 3.79 2.43 -4.18
C LEU A 8 3.40 3.91 -4.03
N THR A 9 3.90 4.78 -4.91
CA THR A 9 3.54 6.21 -4.84
C THR A 9 2.05 6.43 -5.10
N GLU A 10 1.44 5.61 -5.96
CA GLU A 10 -0.01 5.64 -6.14
C GLU A 10 -0.77 5.00 -4.99
N PHE A 11 -0.20 4.03 -4.27
CA PHE A 11 -0.82 3.54 -3.05
C PHE A 11 -0.96 4.66 -2.00
N PHE A 12 0.04 5.54 -1.87
CA PHE A 12 -0.07 6.71 -1.00
C PHE A 12 -1.18 7.67 -1.43
N THR A 13 -1.31 7.91 -2.73
CA THR A 13 -2.40 8.73 -3.29
C THR A 13 -3.76 8.05 -3.10
N LEU A 14 -3.83 6.73 -3.27
CA LEU A 14 -5.03 5.94 -3.02
C LEU A 14 -5.45 6.04 -1.55
N CYS A 15 -4.52 5.89 -0.61
CA CYS A 15 -4.77 6.08 0.82
C CYS A 15 -5.26 7.51 1.11
N ARG A 16 -4.67 8.54 0.50
CA ARG A 16 -5.14 9.92 0.68
C ARG A 16 -6.59 10.13 0.26
N ASN A 17 -7.01 9.46 -0.82
CA ASN A 17 -8.31 9.71 -1.44
C ASN A 17 -9.40 8.68 -1.05
N ASN A 18 -9.04 7.56 -0.43
CA ASN A 18 -9.95 6.46 -0.14
C ASN A 18 -9.75 5.94 1.28
N THR A 19 -10.74 6.16 2.14
CA THR A 19 -10.72 5.76 3.55
C THR A 19 -10.62 4.25 3.74
N PHE A 20 -11.24 3.45 2.86
CA PHE A 20 -11.10 2.00 2.88
C PHE A 20 -9.68 1.56 2.51
N ALA A 21 -9.07 2.15 1.49
CA ALA A 21 -7.69 1.82 1.13
C ALA A 21 -6.70 2.15 2.26
N ARG A 22 -6.99 3.15 3.11
CA ARG A 22 -6.18 3.46 4.31
C ARG A 22 -6.22 2.37 5.36
N THR A 23 -7.23 1.50 5.36
CA THR A 23 -7.31 0.37 6.30
C THR A 23 -6.59 -0.87 5.78
N LEU A 24 -6.15 -0.86 4.52
CA LEU A 24 -5.50 -2.00 3.89
C LEU A 24 -3.98 -1.95 4.05
N LEU A 25 -3.39 -3.12 4.25
CA LEU A 25 -1.99 -3.35 3.98
C LEU A 25 -1.72 -3.27 2.48
N TYR A 26 -0.51 -2.87 2.10
CA TYR A 26 -0.10 -2.84 0.70
C TYR A 26 -0.23 -4.23 0.04
N SER A 27 0.01 -5.30 0.80
CA SER A 27 -0.20 -6.69 0.37
C SER A 27 -1.66 -7.07 0.12
N GLU A 28 -2.61 -6.39 0.76
CA GLU A 28 -4.06 -6.60 0.63
C GLU A 28 -4.67 -5.71 -0.46
N VAL A 29 -3.98 -4.65 -0.90
CA VAL A 29 -4.47 -3.79 -1.99
C VAL A 29 -4.88 -4.60 -3.22
N PRO A 30 -4.11 -5.60 -3.71
CA PRO A 30 -4.49 -6.39 -4.89
C PRO A 30 -5.76 -7.21 -4.72
N THR A 31 -6.17 -7.48 -3.47
CA THR A 31 -7.41 -8.19 -3.14
C THR A 31 -8.64 -7.35 -3.49
N TYR A 32 -8.55 -6.01 -3.35
CA TYR A 32 -9.67 -5.06 -3.52
C TYR A 32 -9.53 -4.11 -4.72
N PHE A 33 -8.30 -3.82 -5.11
CA PHE A 33 -7.95 -2.88 -6.18
C PHE A 33 -7.11 -3.60 -7.25
N THR A 34 -7.21 -3.11 -8.48
CA THR A 34 -6.37 -3.56 -9.59
C THR A 34 -5.55 -2.40 -10.14
N TRP A 35 -4.35 -2.70 -10.61
CA TRP A 35 -3.47 -1.72 -11.24
C TRP A 35 -3.84 -1.54 -12.71
N ASN A 36 -4.23 -0.33 -13.10
CA ASN A 36 -4.43 0.04 -14.48
C ASN A 36 -3.11 0.57 -15.05
N THR A 37 -2.46 -0.19 -15.93
CA THR A 37 -1.16 0.16 -16.52
C THR A 37 -1.21 1.38 -17.43
N SER A 38 -2.34 1.61 -18.12
CA SER A 38 -2.53 2.74 -19.02
C SER A 38 -2.66 4.06 -18.26
N THR A 39 -3.47 4.08 -17.20
CA THR A 39 -3.67 5.29 -16.38
C THR A 39 -2.69 5.40 -15.22
N ARG A 40 -1.95 4.31 -14.94
CA ARG A 40 -1.05 4.13 -13.79
C ARG A 40 -1.75 4.48 -12.48
N LYS A 41 -2.93 3.92 -12.26
CA LYS A 41 -3.74 4.13 -11.07
C LYS A 41 -4.35 2.85 -10.56
N PHE A 42 -4.60 2.80 -9.25
CA PHE A 42 -5.45 1.76 -8.67
C PHE A 42 -6.91 2.06 -8.96
N GLN A 43 -7.64 1.03 -9.37
CA GLN A 43 -9.09 1.09 -9.57
C GLN A 43 -9.75 0.01 -8.71
N PRO A 44 -10.91 0.31 -8.09
CA PRO A 44 -11.67 -0.71 -7.38
C PRO A 44 -11.97 -1.88 -8.30
N ARG A 45 -11.89 -3.10 -7.77
CA ARG A 45 -12.35 -4.28 -8.50
C ARG A 45 -13.86 -4.19 -8.71
N LYS A 46 -14.31 -4.66 -9.87
CA LYS A 46 -15.73 -4.70 -10.27
C LYS A 46 -16.33 -6.11 -10.25
N GLN A 47 -15.53 -7.10 -9.88
CA GLN A 47 -15.88 -8.53 -9.88
C GLN A 47 -15.30 -9.19 -8.65
N GLY A 48 -15.99 -10.22 -8.13
CA GLY A 48 -15.62 -10.94 -6.93
C GLY A 48 -16.77 -10.96 -5.91
N ARG A 49 -16.44 -11.13 -4.63
CA ARG A 49 -17.40 -11.08 -3.53
C ARG A 49 -17.62 -9.62 -3.14
N ALA A 50 -18.88 -9.19 -2.99
CA ALA A 50 -19.16 -7.82 -2.56
C ALA A 50 -18.62 -7.57 -1.15
N VAL A 51 -17.95 -6.44 -0.95
CA VAL A 51 -17.48 -6.03 0.38
C VAL A 51 -18.65 -5.40 1.13
N GLN A 52 -19.01 -5.98 2.27
CA GLN A 52 -20.11 -5.45 3.09
C GLN A 52 -19.83 -4.00 3.51
N GLY A 53 -20.85 -3.14 3.42
CA GLY A 53 -20.72 -1.73 3.77
C GLY A 53 -20.07 -0.83 2.70
N HIS A 54 -19.60 -1.39 1.58
CA HIS A 54 -18.96 -0.62 0.50
C HIS A 54 -19.65 -0.86 -0.85
N LEU A 55 -20.35 0.16 -1.35
CA LEU A 55 -21.01 0.10 -2.65
C LEU A 55 -19.97 0.02 -3.79
N ASN A 56 -20.19 -0.90 -4.73
CA ASN A 56 -19.32 -1.11 -5.90
C ASN A 56 -17.88 -1.52 -5.57
N LEU A 57 -17.63 -2.07 -4.39
CA LEU A 57 -16.35 -2.64 -4.00
C LEU A 57 -16.45 -4.16 -3.89
N TYR A 58 -15.51 -4.83 -4.55
CA TYR A 58 -15.45 -6.29 -4.60
C TYR A 58 -14.08 -6.78 -4.15
N THR A 59 -14.06 -7.94 -3.51
CA THR A 59 -12.87 -8.64 -3.05
C THR A 59 -12.69 -9.96 -3.80
N THR A 60 -11.44 -10.37 -3.98
CA THR A 60 -11.05 -11.60 -4.69
C THR A 60 -9.97 -12.32 -3.89
N ASP A 61 -9.74 -13.61 -4.16
CA ASP A 61 -8.66 -14.37 -3.53
C ASP A 61 -7.25 -13.99 -4.08
N ALA A 62 -7.13 -12.81 -4.69
CA ALA A 62 -5.88 -12.30 -5.22
C ALA A 62 -4.92 -11.93 -4.08
N LEU A 63 -3.80 -12.64 -4.01
CA LEU A 63 -2.70 -12.33 -3.11
C LEU A 63 -1.74 -11.35 -3.80
N GLY A 64 -1.39 -10.26 -3.10
CA GLY A 64 -0.36 -9.36 -3.58
C GLY A 64 0.99 -10.07 -3.66
N ARG A 65 1.49 -10.31 -4.89
CA ARG A 65 2.85 -10.79 -5.09
C ARG A 65 3.83 -9.67 -4.76
N LEU A 66 4.38 -9.74 -3.54
CA LEU A 66 5.47 -8.89 -3.10
C LEU A 66 6.78 -9.40 -3.72
N TYR A 67 7.32 -8.68 -4.72
CA TYR A 67 8.58 -9.03 -5.41
C TYR A 67 9.69 -9.49 -4.47
N THR A 68 10.30 -10.65 -4.68
CA THR A 68 11.46 -11.11 -3.88
C THR A 68 12.58 -10.07 -3.98
N VAL A 69 12.91 -9.43 -2.85
CA VAL A 69 13.98 -8.42 -2.79
C VAL A 69 15.22 -9.11 -2.23
N HIS A 70 16.38 -8.84 -2.82
CA HIS A 70 17.65 -9.39 -2.34
C HIS A 70 17.96 -8.86 -0.92
N PRO A 71 18.45 -9.69 0.03
CA PRO A 71 18.70 -9.31 1.43
C PRO A 71 19.61 -8.08 1.61
N ASN A 72 20.61 -7.90 0.73
CA ASN A 72 21.50 -6.73 0.75
C ASN A 72 20.81 -5.40 0.37
N ASN A 73 19.59 -5.45 -0.14
CA ASN A 73 18.78 -4.28 -0.47
C ASN A 73 17.68 -4.07 0.58
N ALA A 74 18.04 -4.26 1.85
CA ALA A 74 17.12 -4.27 2.99
C ALA A 74 16.27 -2.99 3.07
N GLU A 75 16.79 -1.82 2.70
CA GLU A 75 16.01 -0.58 2.57
C GLU A 75 14.84 -0.70 1.56
N CYS A 76 15.03 -1.39 0.44
CA CYS A 76 13.96 -1.75 -0.51
C CYS A 76 13.04 -2.87 0.00
N PHE A 77 13.47 -3.64 1.01
CA PHE A 77 12.65 -4.67 1.67
C PHE A 77 11.71 -4.04 2.70
N TYR A 78 12.15 -3.03 3.44
CA TYR A 78 11.29 -2.33 4.42
C TYR A 78 10.24 -1.41 3.80
N HIS A 79 10.38 -1.10 2.50
CA HIS A 79 9.26 -0.64 1.68
C HIS A 79 8.04 -1.58 1.73
N LYS A 80 8.22 -2.85 2.10
CA LYS A 80 7.14 -3.84 2.03
C LYS A 80 6.23 -3.89 3.25
N ILE A 81 6.64 -3.53 4.46
CA ILE A 81 5.88 -3.94 5.67
C ILE A 81 5.96 -2.91 6.81
N ILE A 82 5.42 -1.71 6.60
CA ILE A 82 4.91 -0.91 7.73
C ILE A 82 3.64 -0.23 7.29
N ILE A 83 2.53 -0.92 7.46
CA ILE A 83 1.21 -0.29 7.45
C ILE A 83 0.49 -0.89 8.64
N ASN A 84 0.39 -0.12 9.71
CA ASN A 84 -0.46 -0.51 10.83
C ASN A 84 -1.93 -0.32 10.38
N PRO A 85 -2.86 -1.25 10.66
CA PRO A 85 -4.28 -1.02 10.45
C PRO A 85 -4.71 0.20 11.28
N GLY A 86 -4.96 1.34 10.62
CA GLY A 86 -5.40 2.57 11.29
C GLY A 86 -4.89 3.86 10.67
N SER A 87 -3.82 3.83 9.86
CA SER A 87 -3.35 5.00 9.10
C SER A 87 -2.51 4.57 7.90
N GLY A 88 -3.16 4.30 6.77
CA GLY A 88 -2.46 4.12 5.50
C GLY A 88 -1.52 5.29 5.22
N PRO A 89 -0.22 5.06 5.03
CA PRO A 89 0.77 6.12 4.92
C PRO A 89 0.51 6.94 3.65
N THR A 90 0.57 8.25 3.80
CA THR A 90 0.38 9.22 2.72
C THR A 90 1.72 9.68 2.13
N SER A 91 2.83 9.34 2.77
CA SER A 91 4.20 9.65 2.36
C SER A 91 5.23 8.63 2.89
N PHE A 92 6.44 8.63 2.32
CA PHE A 92 7.57 7.82 2.83
C PHE A 92 7.96 8.19 4.28
N GLN A 93 7.78 9.45 4.68
CA GLN A 93 8.08 9.90 6.04
C GLN A 93 7.09 9.32 7.05
N GLU A 94 5.80 9.28 6.71
CA GLU A 94 4.79 8.59 7.52
C GLU A 94 5.07 7.09 7.62
N LEU A 95 5.60 6.47 6.55
CA LEU A 95 5.98 5.06 6.57
C LEU A 95 7.14 4.77 7.55
N LYS A 96 7.99 5.75 7.85
CA LYS A 96 9.04 5.66 8.89
C LYS A 96 8.56 6.05 10.28
N THR A 97 7.32 6.51 10.41
CA THR A 97 6.80 7.03 11.69
C THR A 97 6.05 5.94 12.41
N VAL A 98 6.58 5.49 13.56
CA VAL A 98 5.94 4.51 14.44
C VAL A 98 5.67 5.17 15.77
N ASN A 99 4.42 5.17 16.23
CA ASN A 99 4.00 5.80 17.49
C ASN A 99 4.48 7.27 17.62
N GLY A 100 4.35 8.06 16.54
CA GLY A 100 4.75 9.47 16.51
C GLY A 100 6.25 9.75 16.39
N HIS A 101 7.10 8.71 16.32
CA HIS A 101 8.54 8.85 16.19
C HIS A 101 9.01 8.48 14.77
N VAL A 102 9.69 9.41 14.10
CA VAL A 102 10.31 9.17 12.79
C VAL A 102 11.58 8.37 12.99
N CYS A 103 11.62 7.15 12.47
CA CYS A 103 12.81 6.31 12.50
C CYS A 103 13.83 6.73 11.43
N ALA A 104 15.11 6.50 11.72
CA ALA A 104 16.20 6.84 10.82
C ALA A 104 16.13 5.98 9.55
N THR A 105 15.89 4.69 9.74
CA THR A 105 15.76 3.69 8.67
C THR A 105 14.37 3.06 8.70
N PHE A 106 13.94 2.54 7.56
CA PHE A 106 12.71 1.74 7.51
C PHE A 106 12.87 0.41 8.28
N CYS A 107 14.10 -0.08 8.44
CA CYS A 107 14.43 -1.25 9.28
C CYS A 107 13.97 -1.06 10.71
N GLU A 108 14.40 0.06 11.28
CA GLU A 108 14.11 0.44 12.66
C GLU A 108 12.60 0.59 12.85
N ALA A 109 11.90 1.13 11.86
CA ALA A 109 10.45 1.26 11.90
C ALA A 109 9.73 -0.11 11.81
N CYS A 110 10.28 -1.12 11.14
CA CYS A 110 9.71 -2.49 11.12
C CYS A 110 9.97 -3.27 12.42
N GLN A 111 10.97 -2.87 13.20
CA GLN A 111 11.38 -3.53 14.44
C GLN A 111 10.71 -2.93 15.69
N LYS A 112 9.97 -1.83 15.54
CA LYS A 112 9.23 -1.15 16.62
C LYS A 112 7.74 -1.43 16.53
#